data_AF-B8FP53-F1
#
_entry.id   AF-B8FP53-F1
#
_cell.length_a   1.000
_cell.length_b   1.000
_cell.length_c   1.000
_cell.angle_alpha   90.00
_cell.angle_beta   90.00
_cell.angle_gamma   90.00
#
_symmetry.space_group_name_H-M   'P 1'
#
loop_
_entity.id
_entity.type
_entity.pdbx_description
1 polymer ?
#
loop_
_entity_poly.entity_id
_entity_poly.type
_entity_poly.pdbx_seq_one_letter_code
_entity_poly.pdbx_strand_id
1 'polypeptide(L)'
;MAFIIIGVFHPIVIKGEYYFGKRIWPLFLVAGIVLIGASLFIANNMLSAIVSVTGFSCLWSIHEIFEQEKRVKKGWFPGNPNRR
;
A
#
# COMPACT_ATOMS: atom_id res chain seq x y z
N MET A 1 7.53 14.91 3.08
CA MET A 1 6.23 14.36 2.62
C MET A 1 6.32 12.91 2.20
N ALA A 2 7.21 12.52 1.27
CA ALA A 2 7.34 11.13 0.83
C ALA A 2 7.59 10.13 1.98
N PHE A 3 8.52 10.39 2.89
CA PHE A 3 8.77 9.53 4.05
C PHE A 3 7.57 9.40 5.00
N ILE A 4 6.74 10.44 5.11
CA ILE A 4 5.51 10.39 5.92
C ILE A 4 4.51 9.46 5.25
N ILE A 5 4.31 9.60 3.94
CA ILE A 5 3.43 8.73 3.16
C ILE A 5 3.90 7.27 3.31
N ILE A 6 5.18 6.98 3.05
CA ILE A 6 5.76 5.64 3.19
C ILE A 6 5.57 5.10 4.62
N GLY A 7 5.83 5.94 5.63
CA GLY A 7 5.66 5.58 7.04
C GLY A 7 4.22 5.23 7.41
N VAL A 8 3.23 5.89 6.80
CA VAL A 8 1.80 5.58 6.99
C VAL A 8 1.39 4.33 6.22
N PHE A 9 1.95 4.08 5.04
CA PHE A 9 1.63 2.88 4.25
C PHE A 9 2.14 1.58 4.88
N HIS A 10 3.23 1.59 5.64
CA HIS A 10 3.72 0.41 6.36
C HIS A 10 2.68 -0.22 7.30
N PRO A 11 2.11 0.49 8.28
CA PRO A 11 1.07 -0.07 9.15
C PRO A 11 -0.22 -0.40 8.39
N ILE A 12 -0.53 0.32 7.31
CA ILE A 12 -1.66 0.00 6.43
C ILE A 12 -1.47 -1.36 5.78
N VAL A 13 -0.28 -1.65 5.24
CA VAL A 13 0.05 -2.95 4.63
C VAL A 13 0.01 -4.07 5.66
N ILE A 14 0.60 -3.86 6.84
CA ILE A 14 0.62 -4.88 7.91
C ILE A 14 -0.82 -5.21 8.33
N LYS A 15 -1.67 -4.21 8.56
CA LYS A 15 -3.08 -4.43 8.91
C LYS A 15 -3.87 -5.03 7.74
N GLY A 16 -3.62 -4.57 6.51
CA GLY A 16 -4.22 -5.12 5.31
C GLY A 16 -3.92 -6.60 5.16
N GLU A 17 -2.66 -7.00 5.38
CA GLU A 17 -2.26 -8.40 5.39
C GLU A 17 -2.94 -9.17 6.54
N TYR A 18 -2.92 -8.61 7.75
CA TYR A 18 -3.50 -9.25 8.93
C TYR A 18 -5.01 -9.55 8.77
N TYR A 19 -5.81 -8.63 8.21
CA TYR A 19 -7.25 -8.81 8.05
C TYR A 19 -7.65 -9.48 6.73
N PHE A 20 -7.01 -9.10 5.62
CA PHE A 20 -7.41 -9.51 4.25
C PHE A 20 -6.33 -10.31 3.51
N GLY A 21 -5.07 -10.20 3.95
CA GLY A 21 -3.87 -10.85 3.40
C GLY A 21 -3.56 -10.41 2.02
N LYS A 22 -2.88 -11.29 1.27
CA LYS A 22 -2.54 -11.01 -0.11
C LYS A 22 -3.73 -10.62 -0.99
N ARG A 23 -4.96 -11.05 -0.67
CA ARG A 23 -6.16 -10.76 -1.49
C ARG A 23 -6.50 -9.26 -1.60
N ILE A 24 -5.97 -8.41 -0.73
CA ILE A 24 -6.18 -6.94 -0.81
C ILE A 24 -5.35 -6.27 -1.91
N TRP A 25 -4.40 -6.97 -2.53
CA TRP A 25 -3.52 -6.41 -3.57
C TRP A 25 -4.23 -5.67 -4.72
N PRO A 26 -5.41 -6.10 -5.23
CA PRO A 26 -6.09 -5.38 -6.31
C PRO A 26 -6.58 -4.01 -5.89
N LEU A 27 -6.94 -3.82 -4.61
CA LEU A 27 -7.37 -2.53 -4.06
C LEU A 27 -6.22 -1.51 -4.18
N PHE A 28 -5.00 -1.91 -3.81
CA PHE A 28 -3.81 -1.08 -3.94
C PHE A 28 -3.46 -0.78 -5.39
N LEU A 29 -3.68 -1.74 -6.30
CA LEU A 29 -3.47 -1.53 -7.74
C LEU A 29 -4.43 -0.46 -8.29
N VAL A 30 -5.74 -0.64 -8.04
CA VAL A 30 -6.77 0.29 -8.51
C VAL A 30 -6.54 1.68 -7.91
N ALA A 31 -6.30 1.77 -6.60
CA ALA A 31 -6.01 3.05 -5.94
C ALA A 31 -4.76 3.71 -6.52
N GLY A 32 -3.69 2.94 -6.79
CA GLY A 32 -2.46 3.45 -7.39
C GLY A 32 -2.68 4.02 -8.79
N ILE A 33 -3.36 3.29 -9.67
CA ILE A 33 -3.66 3.74 -11.04
C ILE A 33 -4.56 4.98 -11.03
N VAL A 34 -5.60 5.00 -10.19
CA VAL A 34 -6.50 6.16 -10.08
C VAL A 34 -5.75 7.38 -9.59
N LEU A 35 -4.89 7.26 -8.57
CA LEU A 35 -4.12 8.39 -8.06
C LEU A 35 -3.09 8.90 -9.07
N ILE A 36 -2.36 8.00 -9.74
CA ILE A 36 -1.40 8.39 -10.79
C ILE A 36 -2.13 9.04 -11.97
N GLY A 37 -3.26 8.49 -12.39
CA GLY A 37 -4.09 9.10 -13.45
C GLY A 37 -4.61 10.48 -13.03
N ALA A 38 -5.08 10.62 -11.79
CA ALA A 38 -5.56 11.89 -11.25
C ALA A 38 -4.45 12.94 -11.17
N SER A 39 -3.20 12.56 -10.89
CA SER A 39 -2.10 13.52 -10.76
C SER A 39 -1.78 14.27 -12.05
N LEU A 40 -2.09 13.68 -13.21
CA LEU A 40 -1.92 14.30 -14.53
C LEU A 40 -2.86 15.49 -14.77
N PHE A 41 -3.99 15.56 -14.04
CA PHE A 41 -4.98 16.64 -14.18
C PHE A 41 -4.81 17.74 -13.12
N ILE A 42 -3.80 17.64 -12.25
CA ILE A 42 -3.56 18.61 -11.19
C ILE A 42 -2.57 19.68 -11.68
N ALA A 43 -3.04 20.91 -11.83
CA ALA A 43 -2.22 22.05 -12.28
C ALA A 43 -1.15 22.49 -11.26
N ASN A 44 -1.36 22.24 -9.96
CA ASN A 44 -0.40 22.59 -8.93
C ASN A 44 0.67 21.50 -8.80
N ASN A 45 1.92 21.83 -9.15
CA ASN A 45 3.06 20.91 -9.12
C ASN A 45 3.26 20.22 -7.76
N MET A 46 3.04 20.93 -6.64
CA MET A 46 3.22 20.33 -5.32
C MET A 46 2.13 19.32 -5.00
N LEU A 47 0.87 19.63 -5.33
CA LEU A 47 -0.24 18.69 -5.16
C LEU A 47 -0.12 17.48 -6.10
N SER A 48 0.26 17.72 -7.36
CA SER A 48 0.50 16.65 -8.34
C SER A 48 1.60 15.70 -7.86
N ALA A 49 2.71 16.23 -7.31
CA ALA A 49 3.77 15.41 -6.73
C ALA A 49 3.29 14.60 -5.51
N ILE A 50 2.52 15.19 -4.60
CA ILE A 50 1.97 14.47 -3.42
C ILE A 50 1.07 13.31 -3.86
N VAL A 51 0.16 13.56 -4.79
CA VAL A 51 -0.77 12.55 -5.31
C VAL A 51 -0.01 11.46 -6.07
N SER A 52 1.00 11.83 -6.86
CA SER A 52 1.86 10.87 -7.57
C SER A 52 2.61 9.97 -6.60
N VAL A 53 3.27 10.54 -5.58
CA VAL A 53 4.00 9.77 -4.56
C VAL A 53 3.06 8.86 -3.77
N THR A 54 1.84 9.32 -3.49
CA THR A 54 0.81 8.50 -2.83
C THR A 54 0.40 7.33 -3.73
N GLY A 55 0.15 7.58 -5.01
CA GLY A 55 -0.18 6.53 -5.99
C GLY A 55 0.94 5.50 -6.15
N PHE A 56 2.20 5.93 -6.25
CA PHE A 56 3.34 5.02 -6.26
C PHE A 56 3.49 4.24 -4.95
N SER A 57 3.20 4.85 -3.80
CA SER A 57 3.21 4.16 -2.50
C SER A 57 2.14 3.06 -2.43
N CYS A 58 0.97 3.27 -3.05
CA CYS A 58 -0.03 2.20 -3.21
C CYS A 58 0.52 1.04 -4.04
N LEU A 59 1.16 1.32 -5.17
CA LEU A 59 1.73 0.26 -6.01
C LEU A 59 2.85 -0.50 -5.30
N TRP A 60 3.74 0.20 -4.59
CA TRP A 60 4.77 -0.43 -3.76
C TRP A 60 4.19 -1.32 -2.67
N SER A 61 3.07 -0.90 -2.06
CA SER A 61 2.37 -1.65 -1.02
C SER A 61 1.91 -3.04 -1.48
N ILE A 62 1.71 -3.25 -2.78
CA ILE A 62 1.44 -4.58 -3.34
C ILE A 62 2.62 -5.51 -3.07
N HIS A 63 3.84 -5.08 -3.43
CA HIS A 63 5.05 -5.85 -3.18
C HIS A 63 5.25 -6.10 -1.69
N GLU A 64 5.04 -5.07 -0.86
CA GLU A 64 5.18 -5.17 0.60
C GLU A 64 4.18 -6.17 1.20
N ILE A 65 2.95 -6.26 0.70
CA ILE A 65 1.97 -7.27 1.15
C ILE A 65 2.46 -8.69 0.91
N PHE A 66 3.01 -8.98 -0.27
CA PHE A 66 3.54 -10.31 -0.58
C PHE A 66 4.76 -10.64 0.29
N GLU A 67 5.61 -9.66 0.56
CA GLU A 67 6.75 -9.83 1.45
C GLU A 67 6.29 -10.02 2.91
N GLN A 68 5.26 -9.30 3.34
CA GLN A 68 4.65 -9.42 4.65
C GLN A 68 4.03 -10.81 4.85
N GLU A 69 3.38 -11.39 3.83
CA GLU A 69 2.91 -12.78 3.87
C GLU A 69 4.06 -13.75 4.12
N LYS A 70 5.22 -13.56 3.47
CA LYS A 70 6.40 -14.39 3.73
C LYS A 70 6.92 -14.21 5.16
N ARG A 71 6.92 -12.98 5.69
CA ARG A 71 7.34 -12.69 7.08
C ARG A 71 6.40 -13.34 8.10
N VAL A 72 5.10 -13.34 7.85
CA VAL A 72 4.10 -14.06 8.66
C VAL A 72 4.34 -15.57 8.58
N LYS A 73 4.59 -16.13 7.39
CA LYS A 73 4.94 -17.56 7.22
C LYS A 73 6.24 -17.95 7.94
N LYS A 74 7.20 -17.03 8.04
CA LYS A 74 8.45 -17.20 8.82
C LYS A 74 8.24 -17.07 10.33
N GLY A 75 7.04 -16.70 10.79
CA GLY A 75 6.72 -16.49 12.20
C GLY A 75 7.20 -15.16 12.78
N TRP A 76 7.66 -14.21 11.95
CA TRP A 76 8.11 -12.89 12.42
C TRP A 76 6.96 -11.97 12.80
N PHE A 77 5.75 -12.23 12.28
CA PHE A 77 4.54 -11.51 12.59
C PHE A 77 3.39 -12.49 12.87
N PRO A 78 2.49 -12.16 13.82
CA PRO A 78 1.33 -13.00 14.11
C PRO A 78 0.39 -12.99 12.90
N GLY A 79 0.15 -14.17 12.33
CA GLY A 79 -0.95 -14.37 11.39
C GLY A 79 -2.28 -14.32 12.13
N ASN A 80 -3.32 -13.77 11.50
CA ASN A 80 -4.64 -13.72 12.09
C ASN A 80 -5.29 -15.13 12.10
N PRO A 81 -5.56 -15.74 13.27
CA PRO A 81 -6.13 -17.07 13.36
C PRO A 81 -7.60 -17.14 12.92
N ASN A 82 -8.29 -15.98 12.88
CA ASN A 82 -9.70 -15.90 12.43
C ASN A 82 -9.83 -15.84 10.90
N ARG A 83 -8.71 -15.87 10.18
CA ARG A 83 -8.66 -15.74 8.74
C ARG A 83 -8.70 -17.13 8.12
N ARG A 84 -9.92 -17.68 7.98
CA ARG A 84 -10.21 -18.96 7.30
C ARG A 84 -10.30 -18.79 5.79
#